data_AF-A0AAX4F127-F1
#
_entry.id   AF-A0AAX4F127-F1
#
_cell.length_a   1.000
_cell.length_b   1.000
_cell.length_c   1.000
_cell.angle_alpha   90.00
_cell.angle_beta   90.00
_cell.angle_gamma   90.00
#
_symmetry.space_group_name_H-M   'P 1'
#
loop_
_entity.id
_entity.type
_entity.pdbx_description
1 polymer ?
#
loop_
_entity_poly.entity_id
_entity_poly.type
_entity_poly.pdbx_seq_one_letter_code
_entity_poly.pdbx_strand_id
1 'polypeptide(L)'
;MPESRPYIGRFAPSPSGDLHFGSLIAALGSYLQARACHGRWLVRIEDIDPPREVPGAAARILRQLEQYGLLWDGDVVYQSRRHDLYRTVLADLQRQGKCYYCTCTRQRIQQIGGHYDGHCLDRGLPSNQAALRLRLRQPVLHFHDRLRGQIDADPMLAREDFIIHRCDGLFAYNLAVVVDDHDQGVTEIVRGADLIEPTVRQLSLYHQLDYPAPAYVHLPLALNSDGNKLSKQNHAPALPDGDPRAVLAQALVFLHQPLPAHWQDLNLDALLAWAVANWSLAKVPVEAPLTSTEITSAFSKG
;
A
#
# COMPACT_ATOMS: atom_id res chain seq x y z
N MET A 1 -6.90 32.92 -3.89
CA MET A 1 -7.34 31.51 -3.85
C MET A 1 -6.09 30.69 -3.64
N PRO A 2 -5.94 29.89 -2.57
CA PRO A 2 -4.79 29.00 -2.47
C PRO A 2 -4.83 28.04 -3.67
N GLU A 3 -3.74 27.96 -4.43
CA GLU A 3 -3.61 27.02 -5.54
C GLU A 3 -3.88 25.60 -5.01
N SER A 4 -4.79 24.88 -5.64
CA SER A 4 -5.07 23.49 -5.28
C SER A 4 -3.81 22.68 -5.47
N ARG A 5 -3.30 22.05 -4.40
CA ARG A 5 -2.09 21.22 -4.44
C ARG A 5 -2.25 20.17 -5.56
N PRO A 6 -1.26 20.01 -6.46
CA PRO A 6 -1.36 19.06 -7.56
C PRO A 6 -1.49 17.64 -7.04
N TYR A 7 -2.29 16.80 -7.73
CA TYR A 7 -2.51 15.41 -7.34
C TYR A 7 -1.21 14.60 -7.50
N ILE A 8 -0.87 13.82 -6.47
CA ILE A 8 0.25 12.87 -6.48
C ILE A 8 -0.25 11.56 -5.86
N GLY A 9 -0.31 10.51 -6.66
CA GLY A 9 -0.57 9.13 -6.25
C GLY A 9 0.67 8.27 -6.39
N ARG A 10 0.62 7.03 -5.88
CA ARG A 10 1.72 6.07 -6.04
C ARG A 10 1.29 4.61 -6.01
N PHE A 11 2.08 3.77 -6.67
CA PHE A 11 2.09 2.33 -6.46
C PHE A 11 3.36 1.92 -5.70
N ALA A 12 3.18 1.23 -4.57
CA ALA A 12 4.26 0.90 -3.65
C ALA A 12 4.38 -0.62 -3.40
N PRO A 13 4.90 -1.41 -4.36
CA PRO A 13 4.99 -2.86 -4.21
C PRO A 13 6.20 -3.30 -3.38
N SER A 14 6.02 -4.34 -2.56
CA SER A 14 7.12 -5.08 -1.94
C SER A 14 7.67 -6.14 -2.91
N PRO A 15 9.00 -6.25 -3.09
CA PRO A 15 9.62 -7.17 -4.05
C PRO A 15 9.78 -8.59 -3.49
N SER A 16 8.72 -9.12 -2.85
CA SER A 16 8.62 -10.50 -2.35
C SER A 16 8.29 -11.54 -3.44
N GLY A 17 8.39 -11.15 -4.71
CA GLY A 17 8.00 -11.92 -5.90
C GLY A 17 7.41 -11.02 -6.97
N ASP A 18 6.86 -11.59 -8.04
CA ASP A 18 6.44 -10.84 -9.23
C ASP A 18 5.03 -10.24 -9.06
N LEU A 19 4.62 -9.36 -9.97
CA LEU A 19 3.23 -8.90 -9.99
C LEU A 19 2.29 -10.08 -10.30
N HIS A 20 1.16 -10.08 -9.60
CA HIS A 20 0.01 -10.93 -9.86
C HIS A 20 -1.24 -10.04 -10.07
N PHE A 21 -2.38 -10.64 -10.40
CA PHE A 21 -3.62 -9.89 -10.69
C PHE A 21 -4.02 -8.93 -9.57
N GLY A 22 -4.00 -9.37 -8.30
CA GLY A 22 -4.29 -8.50 -7.15
C GLY A 22 -3.38 -7.25 -7.05
N SER A 23 -2.07 -7.39 -7.29
CA SER A 23 -1.17 -6.22 -7.33
C SER A 23 -1.39 -5.36 -8.59
N LEU A 24 -1.81 -5.96 -9.71
CA LEU A 24 -2.20 -5.21 -10.90
C LEU A 24 -3.45 -4.35 -10.65
N ILE A 25 -4.44 -4.83 -9.89
CA ILE A 25 -5.59 -4.02 -9.50
C ILE A 25 -5.16 -2.76 -8.74
N ALA A 26 -4.24 -2.91 -7.78
CA ALA A 26 -3.69 -1.78 -7.04
C ALA A 26 -2.88 -0.82 -7.94
N ALA A 27 -2.05 -1.34 -8.83
CA ALA A 27 -1.28 -0.53 -9.77
C ALA A 27 -2.19 0.22 -10.75
N LEU A 28 -3.10 -0.48 -11.43
CA LEU A 28 -4.01 0.09 -12.42
C LEU A 28 -4.97 1.10 -11.79
N GLY A 29 -5.62 0.76 -10.66
CA GLY A 29 -6.58 1.67 -10.03
C GLY A 29 -5.91 2.95 -9.50
N SER A 30 -4.70 2.85 -8.94
CA SER A 30 -3.94 4.03 -8.54
C SER A 30 -3.45 4.86 -9.73
N TYR A 31 -3.06 4.21 -10.83
CA TYR A 31 -2.66 4.87 -12.07
C TYR A 31 -3.82 5.63 -12.70
N LEU A 32 -4.97 4.97 -12.91
CA LEU A 32 -6.15 5.58 -13.53
C LEU A 32 -6.66 6.76 -12.72
N GLN A 33 -6.74 6.63 -11.39
CA GLN A 33 -7.11 7.73 -10.51
C GLN A 33 -6.15 8.92 -10.65
N ALA A 34 -4.83 8.68 -10.63
CA ALA A 34 -3.85 9.74 -10.77
C ALA A 34 -3.95 10.46 -12.12
N ARG A 35 -4.07 9.70 -13.21
CA ARG A 35 -4.15 10.26 -14.57
C ARG A 35 -5.48 10.99 -14.82
N ALA A 36 -6.59 10.47 -14.29
CA ALA A 36 -7.90 11.13 -14.37
C ALA A 36 -7.94 12.45 -13.56
N CYS A 37 -7.15 12.56 -12.50
CA CYS A 37 -6.95 13.81 -11.77
C CYS A 37 -5.85 14.72 -12.36
N HIS A 38 -5.34 14.40 -13.55
CA HIS A 38 -4.21 15.12 -14.20
C HIS A 38 -2.97 15.24 -13.29
N GLY A 39 -2.77 14.25 -12.44
CA GLY A 39 -1.71 14.20 -11.44
C GLY A 39 -0.53 13.33 -11.83
N ARG A 40 0.42 13.27 -10.89
CA ARG A 40 1.57 12.38 -10.98
C ARG A 40 1.25 11.02 -10.38
N TRP A 41 1.82 9.97 -10.96
CA TRP A 41 1.78 8.60 -10.46
C TRP A 41 3.19 8.08 -10.28
N LEU A 42 3.59 7.88 -9.03
CA LEU A 42 4.94 7.49 -8.65
C LEU A 42 5.02 5.98 -8.42
N VAL A 43 6.23 5.42 -8.53
CA VAL A 43 6.52 4.05 -8.08
C VAL A 43 7.57 4.06 -6.99
N ARG A 44 7.32 3.29 -5.93
CA ARG A 44 8.25 3.07 -4.82
C ARG A 44 8.38 1.59 -4.51
N ILE A 45 9.59 1.03 -4.61
CA ILE A 45 9.85 -0.34 -4.19
C ILE A 45 10.01 -0.38 -2.67
N GLU A 46 9.17 -1.17 -1.99
CA GLU A 46 9.20 -1.37 -0.53
C GLU A 46 10.11 -2.56 -0.16
N ASP A 47 11.40 -2.43 -0.49
CA ASP A 47 12.52 -3.34 -0.18
C ASP A 47 13.14 -3.04 1.20
N ILE A 48 12.29 -3.09 2.23
CA ILE A 48 12.67 -2.74 3.62
C ILE A 48 12.81 -3.97 4.54
N ASP A 49 12.54 -5.17 4.03
CA ASP A 49 12.66 -6.45 4.76
C ASP A 49 13.46 -7.45 3.89
N PRO A 50 14.80 -7.30 3.80
CA PRO A 50 15.64 -8.10 2.91
C PRO A 50 15.44 -9.62 3.00
N PRO A 51 15.20 -10.22 4.19
CA PRO A 51 14.88 -11.64 4.31
C PRO A 51 13.64 -12.11 3.53
N ARG A 52 12.70 -11.21 3.20
CA ARG A 52 11.47 -11.51 2.45
C ARG A 52 11.57 -11.15 0.97
N GLU A 53 12.66 -10.52 0.56
CA GLU A 53 12.85 -10.08 -0.82
C GLU A 53 13.30 -11.23 -1.71
N VAL A 54 12.79 -11.23 -2.95
CA VAL A 54 13.21 -12.18 -3.97
C VAL A 54 14.19 -11.47 -4.89
N PRO A 55 15.44 -11.97 -5.05
CA PRO A 55 16.40 -11.38 -5.96
C PRO A 55 15.84 -11.15 -7.37
N GLY A 56 16.03 -9.93 -7.87
CA GLY A 56 15.53 -9.51 -9.18
C GLY A 56 14.03 -9.22 -9.27
N ALA A 57 13.23 -9.47 -8.23
CA ALA A 57 11.80 -9.21 -8.26
C ALA A 57 11.47 -7.73 -8.44
N ALA A 58 12.21 -6.82 -7.80
CA ALA A 58 12.03 -5.38 -8.02
C ALA A 58 12.17 -5.01 -9.51
N ALA A 59 13.20 -5.52 -10.19
CA ALA A 59 13.40 -5.27 -11.61
C ALA A 59 12.32 -5.93 -12.49
N ARG A 60 11.84 -7.13 -12.13
CA ARG A 60 10.72 -7.78 -12.83
C ARG A 60 9.42 -7.01 -12.67
N ILE A 61 9.11 -6.54 -11.46
CA ILE A 61 7.94 -5.69 -11.20
C ILE A 61 7.94 -4.45 -12.09
N LEU A 62 9.07 -3.74 -12.16
CA LEU A 62 9.17 -2.53 -12.99
C LEU A 62 8.97 -2.85 -14.49
N ARG A 63 9.59 -3.92 -14.99
CA ARG A 63 9.36 -4.37 -16.38
C ARG A 63 7.92 -4.78 -16.64
N GLN A 64 7.25 -5.42 -15.69
CA GLN A 64 5.84 -5.78 -15.81
C GLN A 64 4.96 -4.52 -15.85
N LEU A 65 5.26 -3.48 -15.07
CA LEU A 65 4.53 -2.20 -15.16
C LEU A 65 4.70 -1.56 -16.55
N GLU A 66 5.92 -1.53 -17.09
CA GLU A 66 6.21 -1.04 -18.44
C GLU A 66 5.48 -1.86 -19.53
N GLN A 67 5.52 -3.19 -19.44
CA GLN A 67 4.81 -4.08 -20.36
C GLN A 67 3.30 -3.81 -20.37
N TYR A 68 2.73 -3.48 -19.21
CA TYR A 68 1.31 -3.14 -19.06
C TYR A 68 1.00 -1.66 -19.36
N GLY A 69 1.97 -0.88 -19.82
CA GLY A 69 1.81 0.55 -20.17
C GLY A 69 1.58 1.47 -18.97
N LEU A 70 1.81 0.98 -17.75
CA LEU A 70 1.66 1.73 -16.50
C LEU A 70 2.96 2.50 -16.21
N LEU A 71 3.18 3.57 -16.98
CA LEU A 71 4.40 4.37 -16.90
C LEU A 71 4.32 5.38 -15.74
N TRP A 72 5.33 5.38 -14.86
CA TRP A 72 5.43 6.26 -13.71
C TRP A 72 6.17 7.56 -14.02
N ASP A 73 5.95 8.56 -13.17
CA ASP A 73 6.59 9.86 -13.28
C ASP A 73 7.78 9.97 -12.34
N GLY A 74 8.89 10.51 -12.85
CA GLY A 74 10.12 10.69 -12.08
C GLY A 74 10.85 9.39 -11.77
N ASP A 75 11.79 9.46 -10.83
CA ASP A 75 12.62 8.32 -10.44
C ASP A 75 11.88 7.36 -9.51
N VAL A 76 12.19 6.07 -9.65
CA VAL A 76 11.73 5.04 -8.70
C VAL A 76 12.45 5.22 -7.36
N VAL A 77 11.69 5.28 -6.27
CA VAL A 77 12.23 5.28 -4.91
C VAL A 77 12.40 3.85 -4.40
N TYR A 78 13.49 3.59 -3.68
CA TYR A 78 13.78 2.31 -3.03
C TYR A 78 13.94 2.52 -1.53
N GLN A 79 13.14 1.85 -0.69
CA GLN A 79 13.19 1.99 0.76
C GLN A 79 14.51 1.53 1.37
N SER A 80 15.19 0.56 0.74
CA SER A 80 16.54 0.14 1.10
C SER A 80 17.57 1.27 1.10
N ARG A 81 17.31 2.36 0.34
CA ARG A 81 18.17 3.55 0.22
C ARG A 81 17.73 4.72 1.08
N ARG A 82 16.75 4.50 1.96
CA ARG A 82 16.04 5.57 2.70
C ARG A 82 16.22 5.48 4.22
N HIS A 83 17.05 4.55 4.68
CA HIS A 83 17.30 4.30 6.09
C HIS A 83 17.76 5.54 6.87
N ASP A 84 18.54 6.45 6.27
CA ASP A 84 18.95 7.70 6.93
C ASP A 84 17.80 8.64 7.22
N LEU A 85 16.83 8.73 6.31
CA LEU A 85 15.63 9.52 6.54
C LEU A 85 14.82 8.93 7.70
N TYR A 86 14.62 7.61 7.72
CA TYR A 86 13.89 6.95 8.80
C TYR A 86 14.60 7.12 10.15
N ARG A 87 15.95 7.03 10.18
CA ARG A 87 16.76 7.32 11.37
C ARG A 87 16.56 8.75 11.86
N THR A 88 16.53 9.73 10.95
CA THR A 88 16.33 11.14 11.29
C THR A 88 14.98 11.35 11.96
N VAL A 89 13.91 10.81 11.37
CA VAL A 89 12.54 10.90 11.92
C VAL A 89 12.45 10.21 13.29
N LEU A 90 13.05 9.02 13.45
CA LEU A 90 13.10 8.34 14.75
C LEU A 90 13.84 9.17 15.81
N ALA A 91 14.99 9.76 15.46
CA ALA A 91 15.76 10.60 16.36
C ALA A 91 14.96 11.84 16.81
N ASP A 92 14.18 12.45 15.91
CA ASP A 92 13.27 13.55 16.25
C ASP A 92 12.16 13.11 17.20
N LEU A 93 11.50 11.98 16.93
CA LEU A 93 10.48 11.40 17.81
C LEU A 93 11.06 11.10 19.21
N GLN A 94 12.26 10.56 19.29
CA GLN A 94 12.96 10.29 20.55
C GLN A 94 13.25 11.58 21.32
N ARG A 95 13.81 12.59 20.65
CA ARG A 95 14.12 13.90 21.25
C ARG A 95 12.87 14.57 21.83
N GLN A 96 11.72 14.38 21.18
CA GLN A 96 10.42 14.92 21.59
C GLN A 96 9.70 14.05 22.65
N GLY A 97 10.27 12.92 23.06
CA GLY A 97 9.61 11.99 23.99
C GLY A 97 8.33 11.36 23.42
N LYS A 98 8.25 11.23 22.09
CA LYS A 98 7.12 10.65 21.35
C LYS A 98 7.27 9.14 21.09
N CYS A 99 8.35 8.51 21.53
CA CYS A 99 8.54 7.06 21.47
C CYS A 99 9.37 6.55 22.66
N TYR A 100 9.38 5.23 22.87
CA TYR A 100 10.12 4.59 23.95
C TYR A 100 10.55 3.17 23.60
N TYR A 101 11.57 2.68 24.30
CA TYR A 101 12.09 1.32 24.13
C TYR A 101 11.20 0.28 24.81
N CYS A 102 10.98 -0.83 24.12
CA CYS A 102 10.17 -1.96 24.57
C CYS A 102 10.98 -3.25 24.43
N THR A 103 11.15 -3.96 25.54
CA THR A 103 11.85 -5.26 25.63
C THR A 103 10.88 -6.44 25.75
N CYS A 104 9.57 -6.21 25.52
CA CYS A 104 8.58 -7.28 25.59
C CYS A 104 8.79 -8.31 24.47
N THR A 105 8.75 -9.59 24.81
CA THR A 105 8.84 -10.69 23.85
C THR A 105 7.53 -10.87 23.08
N ARG A 106 7.60 -11.43 21.87
CA ARG A 106 6.40 -11.78 21.09
C ARG A 106 5.47 -12.73 21.87
N GLN A 107 6.05 -13.68 22.62
CA GLN A 107 5.31 -14.61 23.48
C GLN A 107 4.48 -13.87 24.53
N ARG A 108 5.05 -12.84 25.20
CA ARG A 108 4.30 -12.02 26.16
C ARG A 108 3.12 -11.33 25.50
N ILE A 109 3.34 -10.71 24.33
CA ILE A 109 2.27 -10.00 23.60
C ILE A 109 1.14 -10.97 23.22
N GLN A 110 1.47 -12.19 22.79
CA GLN A 110 0.46 -13.21 22.49
C GLN A 110 -0.34 -13.64 23.73
N GLN A 111 0.30 -13.79 24.89
CA GLN A 111 -0.36 -14.19 26.14
C GLN A 111 -1.39 -13.16 26.65
N ILE A 112 -1.22 -11.89 26.30
CA ILE A 112 -2.15 -10.80 26.68
C ILE A 112 -3.18 -10.48 25.58
N GLY A 113 -3.35 -11.37 24.59
CA GLY A 113 -4.37 -11.22 23.54
C GLY A 113 -3.87 -10.56 22.25
N GLY A 114 -2.56 -10.47 22.04
CA GLY A 114 -1.97 -10.01 20.78
C GLY A 114 -1.78 -8.49 20.66
N HIS A 115 -2.32 -7.71 21.59
CA HIS A 115 -2.17 -6.26 21.64
C HIS A 115 -1.27 -5.85 22.79
N TYR A 116 -0.39 -4.89 22.54
CA TYR A 116 0.44 -4.35 23.59
C TYR A 116 -0.33 -3.52 24.61
N ASP A 117 -0.03 -3.75 25.88
CA ASP A 117 -0.67 -3.15 27.07
C ASP A 117 0.08 -1.93 27.64
N GLY A 118 1.07 -1.41 26.92
CA GLY A 118 1.87 -0.28 27.41
C GLY A 118 2.86 -0.66 28.52
N HIS A 119 3.16 -1.95 28.72
CA HIS A 119 3.97 -2.42 29.85
C HIS A 119 5.31 -1.69 30.08
N CYS A 120 5.99 -1.27 29.01
CA CYS A 120 7.29 -0.60 29.05
C CYS A 120 7.17 0.93 29.02
N LEU A 121 5.96 1.47 28.97
CA LEU A 121 5.71 2.90 29.02
C LEU A 121 6.34 3.46 30.30
N ASP A 122 7.06 4.58 30.15
CA ASP A 122 7.73 5.31 31.25
C ASP A 122 8.79 4.54 32.06
N ARG A 123 9.24 3.37 31.60
CA ARG A 123 10.28 2.58 32.30
C ARG A 123 11.72 3.02 32.04
N GLY A 124 11.95 3.94 31.09
CA GLY A 124 13.30 4.42 30.76
C GLY A 124 14.28 3.32 30.33
N LEU A 125 13.79 2.29 29.62
CA LEU A 125 14.61 1.16 29.19
C LEU A 125 15.70 1.58 28.19
N PRO A 126 16.87 0.93 28.21
CA PRO A 126 17.93 1.19 27.24
C PRO A 126 17.58 0.65 25.85
N SER A 127 18.34 1.09 24.83
CA SER A 127 18.17 0.67 23.44
C SER A 127 18.59 -0.78 23.15
N ASN A 128 19.30 -1.42 24.07
CA ASN A 128 19.88 -2.73 23.85
C ASN A 128 18.79 -3.81 23.68
N GLN A 129 18.77 -4.48 22.53
CA GLN A 129 17.81 -5.54 22.18
C GLN A 129 16.33 -5.13 22.38
N ALA A 130 16.00 -3.85 22.14
CA ALA A 130 14.66 -3.32 22.30
C ALA A 130 14.06 -2.89 20.95
N ALA A 131 12.74 -3.01 20.82
CA ALA A 131 11.99 -2.32 19.78
C ALA A 131 11.70 -0.87 20.21
N LEU A 132 11.53 0.05 19.27
CA LEU A 132 10.90 1.35 19.54
C LEU A 132 9.41 1.27 19.27
N ARG A 133 8.62 1.70 20.25
CA ARG A 133 7.17 1.89 20.12
C ARG A 133 6.84 3.38 20.11
N LEU A 134 5.89 3.76 19.28
CA LEU A 134 5.32 5.10 19.28
C LEU A 134 4.49 5.29 20.56
N ARG A 135 4.64 6.43 21.25
CA ARG A 135 3.78 6.83 22.36
C ARG A 135 2.58 7.59 21.80
N LEU A 136 1.50 6.87 21.51
CA LEU A 136 0.28 7.47 20.95
C LEU A 136 -0.37 8.41 21.97
N ARG A 137 -0.56 9.66 21.58
CA ARG A 137 -1.30 10.67 22.38
C ARG A 137 -2.72 10.90 21.89
N GLN A 138 -2.89 10.89 20.56
CA GLN A 138 -4.15 11.18 19.90
C GLN A 138 -4.39 10.11 18.82
N PRO A 139 -4.84 8.91 19.22
CA PRO A 139 -5.11 7.85 18.27
C PRO A 139 -6.30 8.23 17.39
N VAL A 140 -6.13 8.06 16.09
CA VAL A 140 -7.20 8.13 15.11
C VAL A 140 -7.99 6.82 15.20
N LEU A 141 -9.31 6.89 15.36
CA LEU A 141 -10.18 5.70 15.50
C LEU A 141 -11.07 5.48 14.26
N HIS A 142 -11.15 6.48 13.41
CA HIS A 142 -11.96 6.45 12.20
C HIS A 142 -11.32 7.32 11.14
N PHE A 143 -11.65 7.06 9.87
CA PHE A 143 -11.22 7.90 8.76
C PHE A 143 -12.25 7.86 7.63
N HIS A 144 -12.18 8.86 6.75
CA HIS A 144 -12.99 8.89 5.54
C HIS A 144 -12.18 8.33 4.37
N ASP A 145 -12.68 7.25 3.79
CA ASP A 145 -12.24 6.69 2.53
C ASP A 145 -13.11 7.23 1.40
N ARG A 146 -12.50 7.73 0.32
CA ARG A 146 -13.25 8.36 -0.78
C ARG A 146 -14.11 7.40 -1.60
N LEU A 147 -13.87 6.09 -1.48
CA LEU A 147 -14.69 5.04 -2.09
C LEU A 147 -15.68 4.44 -1.08
N ARG A 148 -15.22 4.15 0.13
CA ARG A 148 -15.96 3.36 1.13
C ARG A 148 -16.74 4.22 2.13
N GLY A 149 -16.53 5.53 2.13
CA GLY A 149 -17.12 6.45 3.12
C GLY A 149 -16.41 6.38 4.46
N GLN A 150 -17.16 6.58 5.54
CA GLN A 150 -16.63 6.54 6.90
C GLN A 150 -16.26 5.09 7.28
N ILE A 151 -15.04 4.88 7.77
CA ILE A 151 -14.57 3.59 8.31
C ILE A 151 -14.20 3.79 9.78
N ASP A 152 -14.80 2.99 10.66
CA ASP A 152 -14.41 2.85 12.06
C ASP A 152 -13.46 1.66 12.22
N ALA A 153 -12.30 1.88 12.86
CA ALA A 153 -11.33 0.84 13.11
C ALA A 153 -11.60 0.15 14.47
N ASP A 154 -11.03 -1.04 14.65
CA ASP A 154 -10.95 -1.67 15.96
C ASP A 154 -10.22 -0.73 16.95
N PRO A 155 -10.89 -0.28 18.03
CA PRO A 155 -10.30 0.61 19.02
C PRO A 155 -9.05 0.03 19.70
N MET A 156 -8.96 -1.30 19.88
CA MET A 156 -7.80 -1.93 20.51
C MET A 156 -6.56 -1.80 19.62
N LEU A 157 -6.70 -2.13 18.33
CA LEU A 157 -5.66 -1.95 17.33
C LEU A 157 -5.25 -0.47 17.17
N ALA A 158 -6.23 0.43 17.11
CA ALA A 158 -6.02 1.86 16.85
C ALA A 158 -5.34 2.60 18.02
N ARG A 159 -5.58 2.16 19.27
CA ARG A 159 -4.99 2.77 20.48
C ARG A 159 -3.65 2.14 20.89
N GLU A 160 -3.26 1.02 20.30
CA GLU A 160 -2.01 0.34 20.65
C GLU A 160 -0.79 1.17 20.25
N ASP A 161 0.11 1.44 21.22
CA ASP A 161 1.46 1.96 21.00
C ASP A 161 2.27 1.01 20.10
N PHE A 162 2.13 1.16 18.78
CA PHE A 162 2.66 0.23 17.79
C PHE A 162 4.18 0.41 17.57
N ILE A 163 4.81 -0.65 17.09
CA ILE A 163 6.24 -0.68 16.79
C ILE A 163 6.53 0.21 15.57
N ILE A 164 7.54 1.07 15.70
CA ILE A 164 8.09 1.92 14.61
C ILE A 164 9.51 1.50 14.21
N HIS A 165 10.24 0.83 15.10
CA HIS A 165 11.52 0.18 14.81
C HIS A 165 11.59 -1.17 15.54
N ARG A 166 11.84 -2.24 14.79
CA ARG A 166 11.81 -3.62 15.31
C ARG A 166 13.09 -3.92 16.09
N CYS A 167 13.01 -4.87 17.02
CA CYS A 167 14.16 -5.31 17.81
C CYS A 167 15.26 -5.99 16.97
N ASP A 168 14.93 -6.49 15.78
CA ASP A 168 15.87 -7.04 14.81
C ASP A 168 16.53 -5.96 13.92
N GLY A 169 16.28 -4.67 14.20
CA GLY A 169 16.89 -3.54 13.52
C GLY A 169 16.16 -3.05 12.28
N LEU A 170 15.10 -3.74 11.83
CA LEU A 170 14.31 -3.32 10.68
C LEU A 170 13.31 -2.21 11.02
N PHE A 171 13.12 -1.26 10.11
CA PHE A 171 12.09 -0.24 10.26
C PHE A 171 10.70 -0.85 10.07
N ALA A 172 9.72 -0.38 10.84
CA ALA A 172 8.35 -0.86 10.68
C ALA A 172 7.70 -0.26 9.43
N TYR A 173 6.84 -1.04 8.77
CA TYR A 173 6.08 -0.62 7.59
C TYR A 173 5.34 0.72 7.80
N ASN A 174 4.62 0.86 8.92
CA ASN A 174 3.86 2.09 9.21
C ASN A 174 4.74 3.34 9.31
N LEU A 175 5.99 3.21 9.79
CA LEU A 175 6.93 4.34 9.81
C LEU A 175 7.37 4.67 8.39
N ALA A 176 7.90 3.68 7.68
CA ALA A 176 8.49 3.90 6.36
C ALA A 176 7.48 4.44 5.35
N VAL A 177 6.27 3.89 5.32
CA VAL A 177 5.23 4.32 4.38
C VAL A 177 4.78 5.77 4.62
N VAL A 178 4.62 6.19 5.88
CA VAL A 178 4.21 7.57 6.21
C VAL A 178 5.31 8.56 5.87
N VAL A 179 6.55 8.23 6.22
CA VAL A 179 7.71 9.09 5.96
C VAL A 179 7.95 9.26 4.45
N ASP A 180 7.89 8.17 3.68
CA ASP A 180 8.11 8.24 2.23
C ASP A 180 6.93 8.89 1.48
N ASP A 181 5.68 8.59 1.86
CA ASP A 181 4.52 9.24 1.23
C ASP A 181 4.55 10.76 1.50
N HIS A 182 4.94 11.20 2.70
CA HIS A 182 5.14 12.62 3.00
C HIS A 182 6.27 13.24 2.17
N ASP A 183 7.46 12.63 2.15
CA ASP A 183 8.64 13.14 1.45
C ASP A 183 8.44 13.19 -0.08
N GLN A 184 7.74 12.22 -0.66
CA GLN A 184 7.35 12.22 -2.07
C GLN A 184 6.15 13.14 -2.37
N GLY A 185 5.55 13.75 -1.35
CA GLY A 185 4.43 14.67 -1.47
C GLY A 185 3.11 14.02 -1.88
N VAL A 186 2.95 12.71 -1.65
CA VAL A 186 1.73 11.95 -1.98
C VAL A 186 0.51 12.63 -1.35
N THR A 187 -0.51 12.87 -2.16
CA THR A 187 -1.75 13.55 -1.76
C THR A 187 -2.93 12.60 -1.61
N GLU A 188 -2.89 11.46 -2.30
CA GLU A 188 -3.92 10.42 -2.18
C GLU A 188 -3.29 9.02 -2.32
N ILE A 189 -3.65 8.13 -1.40
CA ILE A 189 -3.21 6.75 -1.36
C ILE A 189 -4.36 5.87 -1.87
N VAL A 190 -4.19 5.34 -3.07
CA VAL A 190 -5.07 4.33 -3.68
C VAL A 190 -4.37 2.97 -3.56
N ARG A 191 -4.94 2.04 -2.77
CA ARG A 191 -4.32 0.73 -2.47
C ARG A 191 -5.36 -0.36 -2.22
N GLY A 192 -4.94 -1.62 -2.05
CA GLY A 192 -5.85 -2.73 -1.74
C GLY A 192 -6.50 -2.65 -0.36
N ALA A 193 -7.70 -3.20 -0.22
CA ALA A 193 -8.48 -3.19 1.02
C ALA A 193 -7.88 -4.01 2.18
N ASP A 194 -6.87 -4.83 1.92
CA ASP A 194 -6.07 -5.50 2.95
C ASP A 194 -5.27 -4.52 3.83
N LEU A 195 -5.12 -3.28 3.38
CA LEU A 195 -4.41 -2.22 4.09
C LEU A 195 -5.36 -1.20 4.75
N ILE A 196 -6.65 -1.52 4.90
CA ILE A 196 -7.62 -0.67 5.61
C ILE A 196 -7.22 -0.51 7.08
N GLU A 197 -7.06 -1.61 7.82
CA GLU A 197 -6.80 -1.54 9.28
C GLU A 197 -5.54 -0.74 9.66
N PRO A 198 -4.38 -0.88 8.97
CA PRO A 198 -3.21 -0.07 9.27
C PRO A 198 -3.40 1.44 9.04
N THR A 199 -4.43 1.87 8.29
CA THR A 199 -4.65 3.28 7.93
C THR A 199 -4.77 4.18 9.15
N VAL A 200 -5.50 3.76 10.19
CA VAL A 200 -5.65 4.57 11.41
C VAL A 200 -4.35 4.76 12.17
N ARG A 201 -3.46 3.76 12.16
CA ARG A 201 -2.11 3.88 12.74
C ARG A 201 -1.24 4.84 11.94
N GLN A 202 -1.33 4.78 10.62
CA GLN A 202 -0.62 5.68 9.72
C GLN A 202 -1.09 7.12 9.88
N LEU A 203 -2.40 7.36 9.91
CA LEU A 203 -2.99 8.68 10.18
C LEU A 203 -2.59 9.22 11.56
N SER A 204 -2.57 8.37 12.59
CA SER A 204 -2.08 8.75 13.92
C SER A 204 -0.60 9.16 13.92
N LEU A 205 0.20 8.56 13.03
CA LEU A 205 1.60 8.91 12.84
C LEU A 205 1.76 10.20 12.03
N TYR A 206 0.99 10.40 10.95
CA TYR A 206 0.92 11.67 10.22
C TYR A 206 0.67 12.84 11.19
N HIS A 207 -0.35 12.69 12.04
CA HIS A 207 -0.71 13.70 13.03
C HIS A 207 0.41 13.95 14.04
N GLN A 208 1.07 12.91 14.56
CA GLN A 208 2.17 13.08 15.52
C GLN A 208 3.45 13.65 14.92
N LEU A 209 3.65 13.48 13.62
CA LEU A 209 4.76 14.08 12.88
C LEU A 209 4.44 15.49 12.37
N ASP A 210 3.23 15.99 12.63
CA ASP A 210 2.73 17.26 12.11
C ASP A 210 2.77 17.33 10.56
N TYR A 211 2.58 16.17 9.92
CA TYR A 211 2.54 16.03 8.47
C TYR A 211 1.10 16.15 7.94
N PRO A 212 0.89 16.75 6.75
CA PRO A 212 -0.42 16.74 6.11
C PRO A 212 -0.80 15.31 5.71
N ALA A 213 -1.93 14.83 6.21
CA ALA A 213 -2.44 13.50 5.87
C ALA A 213 -2.99 13.46 4.43
N PRO A 214 -2.72 12.40 3.64
CA PRO A 214 -3.29 12.22 2.33
C PRO A 214 -4.75 11.75 2.40
N ALA A 215 -5.47 11.86 1.30
CA ALA A 215 -6.73 11.15 1.11
C ALA A 215 -6.48 9.64 0.92
N TYR A 216 -7.50 8.81 1.16
CA TYR A 216 -7.42 7.35 1.03
C TYR A 216 -8.53 6.79 0.15
N VAL A 217 -8.17 5.77 -0.63
CA VAL A 217 -9.08 4.90 -1.40
C VAL A 217 -8.60 3.46 -1.25
N HIS A 218 -9.47 2.59 -0.76
CA HIS A 218 -9.19 1.16 -0.62
C HIS A 218 -9.96 0.33 -1.65
N LEU A 219 -9.25 -0.10 -2.71
CA LEU A 219 -9.75 -0.92 -3.80
C LEU A 219 -10.13 -2.34 -3.34
N PRO A 220 -11.11 -2.99 -3.99
CA PRO A 220 -11.52 -4.35 -3.67
C PRO A 220 -10.36 -5.35 -3.82
N LEU A 221 -10.36 -6.39 -2.99
CA LEU A 221 -9.39 -7.47 -3.09
C LEU A 221 -9.80 -8.47 -4.15
N ALA A 222 -8.87 -8.86 -5.02
CA ALA A 222 -9.07 -10.01 -5.87
C ALA A 222 -8.95 -11.28 -5.01
N LEU A 223 -10.02 -12.08 -4.97
CA LEU A 223 -10.06 -13.37 -4.26
C LEU A 223 -9.87 -14.51 -5.26
N ASN A 224 -9.52 -15.71 -4.81
CA ASN A 224 -9.53 -16.92 -5.63
C ASN A 224 -10.91 -17.61 -5.54
N SER A 225 -11.07 -18.75 -6.22
CA SER A 225 -12.32 -19.54 -6.21
C SER A 225 -12.74 -20.01 -4.81
N ASP A 226 -11.78 -20.13 -3.88
CA ASP A 226 -12.02 -20.58 -2.50
C ASP A 226 -12.29 -19.40 -1.55
N GLY A 227 -12.41 -18.17 -2.08
CA GLY A 227 -12.60 -16.94 -1.30
C GLY A 227 -11.33 -16.43 -0.62
N ASN A 228 -10.18 -17.06 -0.84
CA ASN A 228 -8.90 -16.62 -0.29
C ASN A 228 -8.33 -15.46 -1.11
N LYS A 229 -7.69 -14.50 -0.45
CA LYS A 229 -7.01 -13.38 -1.12
C LYS A 229 -6.00 -13.90 -2.15
N LEU A 230 -6.06 -13.41 -3.38
CA LEU A 230 -4.99 -13.65 -4.36
C LEU A 230 -3.74 -12.94 -3.89
N SER A 231 -2.80 -13.73 -3.39
CA SER A 231 -1.51 -13.29 -2.89
C SER A 231 -0.43 -14.29 -3.27
N LYS A 232 0.82 -13.86 -3.26
CA LYS A 232 1.98 -14.73 -3.51
C LYS A 232 2.03 -15.92 -2.54
N GLN A 233 1.60 -15.72 -1.28
CA GLN A 233 1.53 -16.79 -0.27
C GLN A 233 0.49 -17.86 -0.61
N ASN A 234 -0.52 -17.51 -1.41
CA ASN A 234 -1.56 -18.42 -1.87
C ASN A 234 -1.32 -18.89 -3.32
N HIS A 235 -0.04 -18.93 -3.75
CA HIS A 235 0.37 -19.37 -5.09
C HIS A 235 -0.33 -18.63 -6.24
N ALA A 236 -0.63 -17.34 -6.07
CA ALA A 236 -1.19 -16.54 -7.15
C ALA A 236 -0.21 -16.55 -8.35
N PRO A 237 -0.70 -16.85 -9.57
CA PRO A 237 0.14 -16.88 -10.76
C PRO A 237 0.67 -15.47 -11.08
N ALA A 238 1.90 -15.42 -11.60
CA ALA A 238 2.48 -14.19 -12.10
C ALA A 238 1.67 -13.66 -13.29
N LEU A 239 1.74 -12.35 -13.53
CA LEU A 239 1.20 -11.76 -14.76
C LEU A 239 1.85 -12.41 -16.00
N PRO A 240 1.06 -12.72 -17.04
CA PRO A 240 1.60 -13.37 -18.24
C PRO A 240 2.56 -12.47 -19.02
N ASP A 241 3.59 -13.06 -19.61
CA ASP A 241 4.62 -12.38 -20.43
C ASP A 241 4.14 -12.04 -21.87
N GLY A 242 2.83 -12.13 -22.14
CA GLY A 242 2.21 -11.93 -23.45
C GLY A 242 1.51 -10.57 -23.63
N ASP A 243 0.53 -10.54 -24.53
CA ASP A 243 -0.30 -9.37 -24.78
C ASP A 243 -1.06 -8.94 -23.50
N PRO A 244 -0.75 -7.76 -22.92
CA PRO A 244 -1.34 -7.32 -21.65
C PRO A 244 -2.79 -6.89 -21.80
N ARG A 245 -3.28 -6.61 -23.02
CA ARG A 245 -4.59 -5.98 -23.25
C ARG A 245 -5.74 -6.80 -22.68
N ALA A 246 -5.70 -8.12 -22.82
CA ALA A 246 -6.73 -9.00 -22.29
C ALA A 246 -6.78 -8.97 -20.75
N VAL A 247 -5.62 -8.94 -20.09
CA VAL A 247 -5.54 -8.88 -18.62
C VAL A 247 -5.94 -7.49 -18.11
N LEU A 248 -5.59 -6.42 -18.83
CA LEU A 248 -6.06 -5.07 -18.53
C LEU A 248 -7.57 -4.93 -18.69
N ALA A 249 -8.15 -5.50 -19.75
CA ALA A 249 -9.60 -5.53 -19.93
C ALA A 249 -10.28 -6.24 -18.75
N GLN A 250 -9.74 -7.38 -18.29
CA GLN A 250 -10.24 -8.07 -17.10
C GLN A 250 -10.10 -7.23 -15.82
N ALA A 251 -8.97 -6.53 -15.65
CA ALA A 251 -8.76 -5.64 -14.50
C ALA A 251 -9.72 -4.44 -14.50
N LEU A 252 -10.02 -3.88 -15.67
CA LEU A 252 -11.02 -2.81 -15.83
C LEU A 252 -12.42 -3.33 -15.49
N VAL A 253 -12.81 -4.51 -15.98
CA VAL A 253 -14.07 -5.15 -15.63
C VAL A 253 -14.16 -5.43 -14.13
N PHE A 254 -13.08 -5.93 -13.51
CA PHE A 254 -13.01 -6.16 -12.07
C PHE A 254 -13.24 -4.87 -11.26
N LEU A 255 -12.71 -3.74 -11.75
CA LEU A 255 -12.93 -2.41 -11.18
C LEU A 255 -14.26 -1.78 -11.62
N HIS A 256 -15.15 -2.52 -12.30
CA HIS A 256 -16.43 -2.05 -12.85
C HIS A 256 -16.30 -0.83 -13.79
N GLN A 257 -15.14 -0.71 -14.44
CA GLN A 257 -14.91 0.31 -15.43
C GLN A 257 -15.46 -0.15 -16.78
N PRO A 258 -16.00 0.78 -17.59
CA PRO A 258 -16.53 0.42 -18.90
C PRO A 258 -15.38 -0.02 -19.83
N LEU A 259 -15.70 -0.68 -20.93
CA LEU A 259 -14.77 -1.02 -22.00
C LEU A 259 -15.34 -0.55 -23.35
N PRO A 260 -14.50 -0.12 -24.30
CA PRO A 260 -14.96 0.12 -25.67
C PRO A 260 -15.34 -1.22 -26.32
N ALA A 261 -16.39 -1.22 -27.15
CA ALA A 261 -16.96 -2.44 -27.75
C ALA A 261 -15.95 -3.28 -28.55
N HIS A 262 -14.96 -2.62 -29.13
CA HIS A 262 -13.90 -3.22 -29.95
C HIS A 262 -12.52 -2.98 -29.34
N TRP A 263 -12.37 -3.16 -28.02
CA TRP A 263 -11.09 -2.94 -27.33
C TRP A 263 -9.95 -3.79 -27.88
N GLN A 264 -10.25 -4.94 -28.50
CA GLN A 264 -9.26 -5.83 -29.13
C GLN A 264 -8.57 -5.18 -30.33
N ASP A 265 -9.25 -4.24 -31.00
CA ASP A 265 -8.71 -3.50 -32.14
C ASP A 265 -7.84 -2.31 -31.69
N LEU A 266 -7.90 -1.94 -30.41
CA LEU A 266 -7.07 -0.89 -29.83
C LEU A 266 -5.67 -1.43 -29.50
N ASN A 267 -4.67 -0.59 -29.73
CA ASN A 267 -3.36 -0.81 -29.11
C ASN A 267 -3.42 -0.51 -27.60
N LEU A 268 -2.35 -0.88 -26.88
CA LEU A 268 -2.26 -0.73 -25.43
C LEU A 268 -2.47 0.73 -24.98
N ASP A 269 -1.78 1.67 -25.63
CA ASP A 269 -1.85 3.10 -25.27
C ASP A 269 -3.25 3.66 -25.46
N ALA A 270 -3.93 3.31 -26.56
CA ALA A 270 -5.31 3.75 -26.83
C ALA A 270 -6.30 3.16 -25.82
N LEU A 271 -6.12 1.89 -25.42
CA LEU A 271 -6.95 1.26 -24.38
C LEU A 271 -6.79 1.98 -23.02
N LEU A 272 -5.54 2.26 -22.61
CA LEU A 272 -5.26 2.96 -21.36
C LEU A 272 -5.74 4.41 -21.40
N ALA A 273 -5.53 5.13 -22.51
CA ALA A 273 -6.02 6.49 -22.68
C ALA A 273 -7.56 6.56 -22.58
N TRP A 274 -8.24 5.59 -23.21
CA TRP A 274 -9.70 5.46 -23.08
C TRP A 274 -10.11 5.16 -21.64
N ALA A 275 -9.40 4.26 -20.95
CA ALA A 275 -9.69 3.91 -19.55
C ALA A 275 -9.50 5.11 -18.61
N VAL A 276 -8.46 5.93 -18.82
CA VAL A 276 -8.26 7.18 -18.06
C VAL A 276 -9.41 8.15 -18.30
N ALA A 277 -9.81 8.36 -19.56
CA ALA A 277 -10.88 9.30 -19.91
C ALA A 277 -12.26 8.88 -19.36
N ASN A 278 -12.47 7.59 -19.12
CA ASN A 278 -13.74 7.02 -18.65
C ASN A 278 -13.67 6.51 -17.19
N TRP A 279 -12.55 6.76 -16.50
CA TRP A 279 -12.37 6.34 -15.12
C TRP A 279 -13.42 6.97 -14.20
N SER A 280 -14.06 6.14 -13.40
CA SER A 280 -15.01 6.58 -12.39
C SER A 280 -14.81 5.80 -11.10
N LEU A 281 -14.25 6.48 -10.09
CA LEU A 281 -14.09 5.92 -8.75
C LEU A 281 -15.42 5.42 -8.18
N ALA A 282 -16.52 6.15 -8.43
CA ALA A 282 -17.86 5.80 -7.94
C ALA A 282 -18.41 4.47 -8.49
N LYS A 283 -17.84 3.95 -9.59
CA LYS A 283 -18.22 2.63 -10.13
C LYS A 283 -17.48 1.48 -9.47
N VAL A 284 -16.31 1.74 -8.88
CA VAL A 284 -15.47 0.70 -8.28
C VAL A 284 -16.26 -0.01 -7.17
N PRO A 285 -16.30 -1.36 -7.15
CA PRO A 285 -17.06 -2.06 -6.13
C PRO A 285 -16.35 -1.97 -4.78
N VAL A 286 -17.12 -1.83 -3.71
CA VAL A 286 -16.62 -1.82 -2.32
C VAL A 286 -16.30 -3.25 -1.86
N GLU A 287 -17.12 -4.21 -2.24
CA GLU A 287 -16.89 -5.63 -1.94
C GLU A 287 -16.10 -6.30 -3.07
N ALA A 288 -15.38 -7.36 -2.74
CA ALA A 288 -14.64 -8.14 -3.72
C ALA A 288 -15.62 -8.82 -4.68
N PRO A 289 -15.58 -8.54 -6.00
CA PRO A 289 -16.23 -9.39 -6.97
C PRO A 289 -15.57 -10.77 -6.90
N LEU A 290 -16.36 -11.85 -6.86
CA LEU A 290 -15.82 -13.19 -7.07
C LEU A 290 -15.14 -13.22 -8.44
N THR A 291 -13.85 -13.57 -8.48
CA THR A 291 -13.15 -13.79 -9.75
C THR A 291 -13.80 -14.97 -10.45
N SER A 292 -14.31 -14.79 -11.67
CA SER A 292 -14.85 -15.90 -12.46
C SER A 292 -13.74 -16.92 -12.78
N THR A 293 -14.13 -18.18 -12.95
CA THR A 293 -13.26 -19.32 -13.34
C THR A 293 -12.45 -19.06 -14.63
N GLU A 294 -12.87 -18.07 -15.44
CA GLU A 294 -12.16 -17.63 -16.64
C GLU A 294 -10.83 -16.93 -16.33
N ILE A 295 -10.70 -16.26 -15.19
CA ILE A 295 -9.44 -15.59 -14.78
C ILE A 295 -8.34 -16.63 -14.60
N THR A 296 -8.63 -17.76 -13.95
CA THR A 296 -7.70 -18.90 -13.85
C THR A 296 -7.25 -19.41 -15.22
N SER A 297 -8.09 -19.38 -16.26
CA SER A 297 -7.75 -19.92 -17.58
C SER A 297 -6.65 -19.13 -18.31
N ALA A 298 -6.61 -17.80 -18.13
CA ALA A 298 -5.57 -16.93 -18.68
C ALA A 298 -4.20 -17.18 -18.03
N PHE A 299 -4.21 -17.66 -16.78
CA PHE A 299 -3.01 -18.06 -16.04
C PHE A 299 -2.68 -19.56 -16.17
N SER A 300 -3.53 -20.36 -16.81
CA SER A 300 -3.36 -21.82 -16.96
C SER A 300 -2.89 -22.26 -18.35
N LYS A 301 -2.70 -21.33 -19.29
CA LYS A 301 -2.15 -21.63 -20.62
C LYS A 301 -0.67 -21.23 -20.67
N GLY A 302 0.16 -22.07 -20.06
CA GLY A 302 1.60 -22.14 -20.28
C GLY A 302 1.96 -23.52 -20.80
#